data_AF-A0A3B8HLU1-F1
#
_entry.id   AF-A0A3B8HLU1-F1
#
_cell.length_a   1.000
_cell.length_b   1.000
_cell.length_c   1.000
_cell.angle_alpha   90.00
_cell.angle_beta   90.00
_cell.angle_gamma   90.00
#
_symmetry.space_group_name_H-M   'P 1'
#
loop_
_entity.id
_entity.type
_entity.pdbx_description
1 polymer ?
#
loop_
_entity_poly.entity_id
_entity_poly.type
_entity_poly.pdbx_seq_one_letter_code
_entity_poly.pdbx_strand_id
1 'polypeptide(L)' 'MSLYAGRTTRAALDELIDLGRPRTIQLAVLVDRGHRQLPIRADYVGKNVPTMAAESIRVHVKEVDGEDGVLLMHPEESA' A
#
# COMPACT_ATOMS: atom_id res chain seq x y z
N MET A 1 4.99 2.18 0.10
CA MET A 1 3.76 1.93 0.89
C MET A 1 2.87 0.92 0.15
N SER A 2 3.02 -0.38 0.40
CA SER A 2 2.09 -1.40 -0.10
C SER A 2 0.85 -1.42 0.78
N LEU A 3 -0.35 -1.50 0.19
CA LEU A 3 -1.63 -1.67 0.91
C LEU A 3 -1.66 -3.07 1.55
N TYR A 4 -0.99 -3.23 2.70
CA TYR A 4 -0.94 -4.52 3.39
C TYR A 4 -1.99 -4.67 4.50
N ALA A 5 -2.62 -3.59 4.97
CA ALA A 5 -3.65 -3.75 6.01
C ALA A 5 -4.81 -2.76 5.98
N GLY A 6 -4.78 -1.69 5.20
CA GLY A 6 -5.78 -0.60 5.28
C GLY A 6 -5.83 0.14 6.62
N ARG A 7 -5.33 -0.44 7.73
CA ARG A 7 -5.30 0.16 9.08
C ARG A 7 -4.39 1.38 9.14
N THR A 8 -3.23 1.33 8.49
CA THR A 8 -2.32 2.49 8.37
C THR A 8 -2.95 3.61 7.56
N THR A 9 -3.62 3.28 6.45
CA THR A 9 -4.34 4.27 5.64
C THR A 9 -5.51 4.88 6.40
N ARG A 10 -6.27 4.08 7.14
CA ARG A 10 -7.36 4.54 7.99
C ARG A 10 -6.85 5.49 9.09
N ALA A 11 -5.77 5.12 9.79
CA ALA A 11 -5.18 5.98 10.82
C ALA A 11 -4.72 7.33 10.24
N ALA A 12 -4.09 7.32 9.07
CA ALA A 12 -3.70 8.56 8.39
C ALA A 12 -4.90 9.40 7.95
N LEU A 13 -6.01 8.77 7.52
CA LEU A 13 -7.25 9.47 7.19
C LEU A 13 -7.89 10.09 8.43
N ASP A 14 -7.93 9.37 9.55
CA ASP A 14 -8.48 9.87 10.82
C ASP A 14 -7.67 11.10 11.30
N GLU A 15 -6.32 11.05 11.21
CA GLU A 15 -5.46 12.19 11.58
C GLU A 15 -5.60 13.40 10.64
N LEU A 16 -5.80 13.18 9.34
CA LEU A 16 -6.10 14.26 8.39
C LEU A 16 -7.44 14.95 8.67
N ILE A 17 -8.44 14.20 9.15
CA ILE A 17 -9.75 14.74 9.55
C ILE A 17 -9.62 15.55 10.85
N ASP A 18 -8.77 15.13 11.77
CA ASP A 18 -8.51 15.86 13.02
C ASP A 18 -7.77 17.19 12.78
N LEU A 19 -6.92 17.25 11.74
CA LEU A 19 -6.23 18.47 11.31
C LEU A 19 -7.12 19.44 10.51
N GLY A 20 -8.29 19.02 10.04
CA GLY A 20 -9.25 19.89 9.33
C GLY A 20 -10.32 19.14 8.53
N ARG A 21 -11.16 19.89 7.79
CA ARG A 21 -12.20 19.32 6.91
C ARG A 21 -11.85 19.52 5.44
N PRO A 22 -10.95 18.69 4.87
CA PRO A 22 -10.65 18.76 3.45
C PRO A 22 -11.91 18.47 2.63
N ARG A 23 -12.04 19.17 1.49
CA ARG A 23 -13.21 19.04 0.60
C ARG A 23 -13.27 17.65 -0.06
N THR A 24 -12.11 17.02 -0.24
CA THR A 24 -11.94 15.68 -0.81
C THR A 24 -10.61 15.11 -0.30
N ILE A 25 -10.58 13.81 -0.02
CA ILE A 25 -9.34 13.06 0.21
C ILE A 25 -9.25 11.99 -0.88
N GLN A 26 -8.09 11.86 -1.50
CA GLN A 26 -7.83 10.84 -2.52
C GLN A 26 -6.63 9.97 -2.11
N LEU A 27 -6.70 8.68 -2.40
CA LEU A 27 -5.67 7.70 -2.09
C LEU A 27 -4.99 7.24 -3.39
N ALA A 28 -3.69 7.54 -3.50
CA ALA A 28 -2.84 7.01 -4.56
C ALA A 28 -1.92 5.90 -4.01
N VAL A 29 -1.84 4.78 -4.72
CA VAL A 29 -0.99 3.65 -4.35
C VAL A 29 -0.15 3.17 -5.53
N LEU A 30 1.10 2.81 -5.25
CA LEU A 30 1.99 2.27 -6.28
C LEU A 30 1.56 0.85 -6.71
N VAL A 31 1.21 0.01 -5.73
CA VAL A 31 0.81 -1.39 -5.97
C VAL A 31 -0.46 -1.70 -5.17
N ASP A 32 -1.48 -2.21 -5.86
CA ASP A 32 -2.64 -2.83 -5.25
C ASP A 32 -2.55 -4.35 -5.41
N ARG A 33 -2.50 -5.04 -4.27
CA ARG A 33 -2.33 -6.49 -4.20
C ARG A 33 -3.60 -7.27 -3.87
N GLY A 34 -4.74 -6.58 -3.76
CA GLY A 34 -6.00 -7.16 -3.31
C GLY A 34 -6.06 -7.41 -1.80
N HIS A 35 -6.77 -8.48 -1.39
CA HIS A 35 -6.92 -8.94 0.00
C HIS A 35 -7.24 -7.84 1.03
N ARG A 36 -8.08 -6.88 0.63
CA ARG A 36 -8.42 -5.73 1.47
C ARG A 36 -9.22 -6.19 2.69
N GLN A 37 -8.75 -5.86 3.89
CA GLN A 37 -9.47 -6.12 5.15
C GLN A 37 -10.40 -4.97 5.58
N LEU A 38 -10.37 -3.84 4.87
CA LEU A 38 -11.19 -2.65 5.15
C LEU A 38 -11.78 -2.11 3.83
N PRO A 39 -12.94 -1.43 3.87
CA PRO A 39 -13.61 -0.88 2.69
C PRO A 39 -12.93 0.40 2.17
N ILE A 40 -11.61 0.36 2.00
CA ILE A 40 -10.81 1.49 1.49
C ILE A 40 -10.32 1.09 0.09
N ARG A 41 -10.68 1.87 -0.92
CA ARG A 41 -10.24 1.69 -2.31
C ARG A 41 -9.34 2.86 -2.68
N ALA A 42 -8.24 2.57 -3.36
CA ALA A 42 -7.39 3.61 -3.95
C ALA A 42 -8.08 4.23 -5.16
N ASP A 43 -8.02 5.55 -5.27
CA ASP A 43 -8.49 6.32 -6.43
C ASP A 43 -7.52 6.17 -7.61
N TYR A 44 -6.22 6.03 -7.30
CA TYR A 44 -5.16 5.85 -8.29
C TYR A 44 -4.31 4.64 -7.93
N VAL A 45 -4.11 3.75 -8.90
CA VAL A 45 -3.32 2.53 -8.76
C VAL A 45 -2.26 2.51 -9.85
N GLY A 46 -0.99 2.44 -9.47
CA GLY A 46 0.12 2.26 -10.42
C GLY A 46 0.05 0.90 -11.11
N LYS A 47 0.01 -0.18 -10.32
CA LYS A 47 -0.13 -1.56 -10.84
C LYS A 47 -1.01 -2.42 -9.94
N ASN A 48 -1.92 -3.17 -10.56
CA ASN A 48 -2.65 -4.25 -9.89
C ASN A 48 -1.85 -5.55 -10.02
N VAL A 49 -1.53 -6.19 -8.90
CA VAL A 49 -0.77 -7.44 -8.87
C VAL A 49 -1.56 -8.45 -8.03
N PRO A 50 -2.24 -9.43 -8.63
CA PRO A 50 -2.88 -10.48 -7.84
C PRO A 50 -1.80 -11.25 -7.07
N THR A 51 -2.00 -11.40 -5.76
CA THR A 51 -1.09 -12.13 -4.88
C THR A 51 -1.87 -13.16 -4.07
N MET A 52 -1.20 -14.17 -3.55
CA MET A 52 -1.72 -15.05 -2.50
C MET A 52 -1.58 -14.37 -1.13
N ALA A 53 -2.37 -14.80 -0.14
CA ALA A 53 -2.37 -14.21 1.19
C ALA A 53 -0.99 -14.28 1.89
N ALA A 54 -0.21 -15.33 1.60
CA ALA A 54 1.11 -15.56 2.18
C ALA A 54 2.26 -14.84 1.45
N GLU A 55 2.02 -14.30 0.26
CA GLU A 55 3.04 -13.54 -0.47
C GLU A 55 3.18 -12.14 0.13
N SER A 56 4.32 -11.47 -0.10
CA SER A 56 4.50 -10.07 0.31
C SER A 56 5.06 -9.20 -0.81
N ILE A 57 4.68 -7.92 -0.82
CA ILE A 57 5.18 -6.93 -1.79
C ILE A 57 6.17 -6.02 -1.06
N ARG A 58 7.43 -6.02 -1.51
CA ARG A 58 8.46 -5.09 -1.09
C ARG A 58 8.66 -4.04 -2.18
N VAL A 59 8.66 -2.77 -1.79
CA VAL A 59 8.88 -1.63 -2.69
C VAL A 59 10.21 -1.02 -2.30
N HIS A 60 11.14 -0.97 -3.25
CA HIS A 60 12.41 -0.25 -3.13
C HIS A 60 12.26 1.09 -3.84
N VAL A 61 12.70 2.16 -3.17
CA VAL A 61 12.78 3.50 -3.75
C VAL A 61 14.20 4.00 -3.62
N LYS A 62 14.73 4.61 -4.68
CA LYS A 62 16.13 5.02 -4.78
C LYS A 62 16.60 5.88 -3.60
N GLU A 63 15.74 6.74 -3.06
CA GLU A 63 16.03 7.64 -1.96
C GLU A 63 16.29 6.92 -0.62
N VAL A 64 15.73 5.71 -0.44
CA VAL A 64 15.83 4.93 0.79
C VAL A 64 16.72 3.70 0.60
N ASP A 65 16.59 3.01 -0.54
CA ASP A 65 17.17 1.70 -0.79
C ASP A 65 18.31 1.72 -1.82
N GLY A 66 18.54 2.86 -2.49
CA GLY A 66 19.58 3.02 -3.52
C GLY A 66 19.21 2.49 -4.92
N GLU A 67 18.05 1.84 -5.04
CA GLU A 67 17.49 1.32 -6.30
C GLU A 67 15.96 1.46 -6.32
N ASP A 68 15.39 1.47 -7.53
CA ASP A 68 13.94 1.45 -7.72
C ASP A 68 13.47 0.04 -8.10
N GLY A 69 12.48 -0.48 -7.37
CA GLY A 69 12.00 -1.84 -7.63
C GLY A 69 10.73 -2.19 -6.88
N VAL A 70 9.98 -3.15 -7.44
CA VAL A 70 8.85 -3.79 -6.77
C VAL A 70 9.05 -5.29 -6.83
N LEU A 71 9.25 -5.91 -5.67
CA LEU A 71 9.55 -7.33 -5.50
C LEU A 71 8.34 -8.06 -4.92
N LEU A 72 7.98 -9.18 -5.53
CA LEU A 72 7.04 -10.16 -4.98
C LEU A 72 7.86 -11.21 -4.23
N MET A 73 7.69 -11.29 -2.92
CA MET A 73 8.36 -12.26 -2.08
C MET A 73 7.44 -13.45 -1.84
N HIS A 74 7.94 -14.65 -2.12
CA HIS A 74 7.27 -15.89 -1.72
C HIS A 74 7.68 -16.29 -0.30
N PRO A 75 6.80 -16.92 0.48
CA PRO A 75 7.05 -17.26 1.89
C PRO A 75 8.26 -18.19 2.11
N GLU A 76 8.77 -18.88 1.08
CA GLU A 76 9.91 -19.81 1.19
C GLU A 76 11.28 -19.19 0.90
N GLU A 77 11.36 -17.91 0.50
CA GLU A 77 12.64 -17.24 0.18
C GLU A 77 13.22 -16.41 1.34
N SER A 78 12.68 -16.57 2.56
CA SER A 78 13.28 -15.99 3.77
C SER A 78 14.10 -17.06 4.51
N ALA A 79 15.18 -17.53 3.87
CA ALA A 79 16.19 -18.40 4.48
C ALA A 79 17.53 -17.67 4.57
#